data_AF-D9TIZ8-F1
#
_entry.id   AF-D9TIZ8-F1
#
_cell.length_a   1.000
_cell.length_b   1.000
_cell.length_c   1.000
_cell.angle_alpha   90.00
_cell.angle_beta   90.00
_cell.angle_gamma   90.00
#
_symmetry.space_group_name_H-M   'P 1'
#
loop_
_entity.id
_entity.type
_entity.pdbx_description
1 polymer ?
#
loop_
_entity_poly.entity_id
_entity_poly.type
_entity_poly.pdbx_seq_one_letter_code
_entity_poly.pdbx_strand_id
1 'polypeptide(L)'
;MKKHISVFIILFAVIFCFVAVASSPTNYKTMYEKLLKDYNSLKTQYDKLKKENADLQAKVNELSKKAGTSPVYEYQRDIILNGVTLKYKVPFINYKGMRFVHLDSILYCFFNKNIAPWKINDNQKALIIGPDLGPNGGIFLTDLPLSAYKSVRNSWGDQGRYGINQDVVTLLGKTYRKNIWWDAYQYSYWQSDDNRRLTFVQYILNGDYKKLKMTLGLDDDSEVGASGKFTIYLDGEKRYEIEIAKGEKGKDVSLDVVGCNTLKIEFFANPANYNCMIYPFVGDAVLYK
;
A
#
# COMPACT_ATOMS: atom_id res chain seq x y z
N MET A 1 -28.73 -8.28 45.24
CA MET A 1 -28.50 -9.22 46.35
C MET A 1 -26.99 -9.43 46.54
N LYS A 2 -26.54 -9.29 47.79
CA LYS A 2 -25.27 -9.77 48.38
C LYS A 2 -23.94 -9.15 47.88
N LYS A 3 -23.40 -8.21 48.66
CA LYS A 3 -22.00 -8.17 49.17
C LYS A 3 -21.72 -6.88 49.99
N HIS A 4 -22.45 -6.64 51.09
CA HIS A 4 -22.09 -5.57 52.05
C HIS A 4 -22.10 -6.02 53.52
N ILE A 5 -22.16 -7.32 53.78
CA ILE A 5 -22.07 -7.89 55.13
C ILE A 5 -20.71 -8.58 55.25
N SER A 6 -19.64 -7.81 55.47
CA SER A 6 -18.34 -8.38 55.90
C SER A 6 -17.45 -7.36 56.61
N VAL A 7 -17.67 -6.06 56.45
CA VAL A 7 -16.86 -5.03 57.14
C VAL A 7 -17.38 -4.74 58.57
N PHE A 8 -18.66 -5.02 58.84
CA PHE A 8 -19.26 -4.76 60.16
C PHE A 8 -18.94 -5.82 61.24
N ILE A 9 -18.41 -6.97 60.86
CA ILE A 9 -18.11 -8.06 61.81
C ILE A 9 -16.72 -7.89 62.45
N ILE A 10 -15.78 -7.22 61.77
CA ILE A 10 -14.44 -6.97 62.32
C ILE A 10 -14.48 -5.88 63.41
N LEU A 11 -15.42 -4.92 63.32
CA LEU A 11 -15.54 -3.86 64.31
C LEU A 11 -16.06 -4.34 65.68
N PHE A 12 -16.86 -5.42 65.70
CA PHE A 12 -17.36 -6.03 66.93
C PHE A 12 -16.38 -7.02 67.57
N ALA A 13 -15.43 -7.58 66.81
CA ALA A 13 -14.40 -8.48 67.34
C ALA A 13 -13.35 -7.74 68.19
N VAL A 14 -13.14 -6.44 67.97
CA VAL A 14 -12.19 -5.63 68.76
C VAL A 14 -12.76 -5.22 70.12
N ILE A 15 -14.09 -5.27 70.30
CA ILE A 15 -14.75 -4.84 71.55
C ILE A 15 -14.90 -6.01 72.55
N PHE A 16 -14.71 -7.27 72.13
CA PHE A 16 -14.96 -8.46 72.98
C PHE A 16 -13.71 -9.26 73.41
N CYS A 17 -12.49 -8.71 73.28
CA CYS A 17 -11.27 -9.36 73.80
C CYS A 17 -10.86 -8.92 75.22
N PHE A 18 -11.71 -8.21 75.98
CA PHE A 18 -11.42 -7.83 77.38
C PHE A 18 -12.22 -8.64 78.41
N VAL A 19 -12.40 -9.94 78.17
CA VAL A 19 -12.82 -10.85 79.24
C VAL A 19 -11.77 -11.96 79.38
N ALA A 20 -11.11 -11.93 80.53
CA ALA A 20 -10.22 -12.95 81.09
C ALA A 20 -8.85 -13.15 80.42
N VAL A 21 -7.81 -12.45 80.93
CA VAL A 21 -6.62 -13.08 81.55
C VAL A 21 -6.03 -12.09 82.57
N ALA A 22 -6.08 -12.44 83.85
CA ALA A 22 -5.25 -11.85 84.89
C ALA A 22 -3.87 -12.53 84.89
N SER A 23 -2.78 -11.79 84.61
CA SER A 23 -1.41 -12.06 85.11
C SER A 23 -0.34 -11.16 84.44
N SER A 24 -0.37 -9.88 84.77
CA SER A 24 0.76 -8.94 84.90
C SER A 24 0.13 -7.59 85.25
N PRO A 25 0.82 -6.64 85.92
CA PRO A 25 0.27 -5.31 86.08
C PRO A 25 0.21 -4.67 84.70
N THR A 26 -0.93 -4.83 84.01
CA THR A 26 -1.15 -4.28 82.69
C THR A 26 -0.97 -2.77 82.81
N ASN A 27 0.12 -2.25 82.26
CA ASN A 27 0.41 -0.82 82.37
C ASN A 27 -0.52 -0.08 81.40
N TYR A 28 -1.74 0.21 81.88
CA TYR A 28 -2.80 0.87 81.12
C TYR A 28 -2.33 2.18 80.49
N LYS A 29 -1.38 2.88 81.13
CA LYS A 29 -0.74 4.08 80.59
C LYS A 29 0.04 3.76 79.31
N THR A 30 0.87 2.71 79.32
CA THR A 30 1.63 2.26 78.14
C THR A 30 0.71 1.78 77.01
N MET A 31 -0.39 1.09 77.33
CA MET A 31 -1.37 0.69 76.32
C MET A 31 -2.09 1.89 75.70
N TYR A 32 -2.47 2.89 76.51
CA TYR A 32 -3.10 4.12 76.04
C TYR A 32 -2.16 4.94 75.15
N GLU A 33 -0.90 5.11 75.57
CA GLU A 33 0.14 5.80 74.79
C GLU A 33 0.39 5.11 73.44
N LYS A 34 0.42 3.77 73.42
CA LYS A 34 0.53 3.00 72.18
C LYS A 34 -0.69 3.18 71.28
N LEU A 35 -1.90 3.08 71.82
CA LEU A 35 -3.14 3.26 71.07
C LEU A 35 -3.26 4.67 70.47
N LEU A 36 -2.87 5.69 71.23
CA LEU A 36 -2.86 7.08 70.76
C LEU A 36 -1.86 7.27 69.62
N LYS A 37 -0.68 6.65 69.70
CA LYS A 37 0.33 6.65 68.64
C LYS A 37 -0.18 5.95 67.38
N ASP A 38 -0.81 4.79 67.53
CA ASP A 38 -1.36 4.01 66.42
C ASP A 38 -2.52 4.78 65.74
N TYR A 39 -3.40 5.42 66.53
CA TYR A 39 -4.46 6.29 66.02
C TYR A 39 -3.91 7.47 65.20
N ASN A 40 -2.90 8.18 65.73
CA ASN A 40 -2.31 9.33 65.03
C ASN A 40 -1.59 8.90 63.73
N SER A 41 -0.93 7.74 63.75
CA SER A 41 -0.33 7.14 62.55
C SER A 41 -1.39 6.79 61.51
N LEU A 42 -2.47 6.11 61.92
CA LEU A 42 -3.57 5.73 61.04
C LEU A 42 -4.28 6.95 60.44
N LYS A 43 -4.50 7.99 61.24
CA LYS A 43 -5.07 9.26 60.79
C LYS A 43 -4.21 9.93 59.71
N THR A 44 -2.89 9.97 59.93
CA THR A 44 -1.94 10.52 58.95
C THR A 44 -1.97 9.73 57.64
N GLN A 45 -2.03 8.40 57.70
CA GLN A 45 -2.14 7.55 56.52
C GLN A 45 -3.47 7.76 55.78
N TYR A 46 -4.58 7.86 56.51
CA TYR A 46 -5.89 8.12 55.94
C TYR A 46 -5.93 9.45 55.18
N ASP A 47 -5.38 10.52 55.77
CA ASP A 47 -5.34 11.83 55.14
C ASP A 47 -4.47 11.83 53.87
N LYS A 48 -3.36 11.07 53.87
CA LYS A 48 -2.52 10.88 52.69
C LYS A 48 -3.27 10.14 51.57
N LEU A 49 -3.87 9.00 51.87
CA LEU A 49 -4.66 8.20 50.91
C LEU A 49 -5.83 8.98 50.33
N LYS A 50 -6.49 9.80 51.16
CA LYS A 50 -7.59 10.66 50.72
C LYS A 50 -7.12 11.68 49.68
N LYS A 51 -5.93 12.27 49.87
CA LYS A 51 -5.32 13.19 48.91
C LYS A 51 -4.92 12.48 47.61
N GLU A 52 -4.25 11.33 47.70
CA GLU A 52 -3.84 10.54 46.53
C GLU A 52 -5.05 10.11 45.69
N ASN A 53 -6.16 9.71 46.32
CA ASN A 53 -7.37 9.34 45.61
C ASN A 53 -8.01 10.53 44.88
N ALA A 54 -7.98 11.73 45.48
CA ALA A 54 -8.45 12.95 44.81
C ALA A 54 -7.58 13.31 43.59
N ASP A 55 -6.26 13.18 43.71
CA ASP A 55 -5.31 13.42 42.61
C ASP A 55 -5.51 12.41 41.46
N LEU A 56 -5.72 11.14 41.79
CA LEU A 56 -6.02 10.09 40.81
C LEU A 56 -7.34 10.35 40.08
N GLN A 57 -8.40 10.75 40.80
CA GLN A 57 -9.68 11.11 40.19
C GLN A 57 -9.55 12.31 39.26
N ALA A 58 -8.77 13.33 39.64
CA ALA A 58 -8.50 14.48 38.78
C ALA A 58 -7.77 14.07 37.49
N LYS A 59 -6.76 13.19 37.60
CA LYS A 59 -5.99 12.70 36.46
C LYS A 59 -6.83 11.82 35.53
N VAL A 60 -7.69 10.96 36.09
CA VAL A 60 -8.66 10.17 35.31
C VAL A 60 -9.63 11.08 34.57
N ASN A 61 -10.14 12.13 35.22
CA ASN A 61 -11.02 13.10 34.56
C ASN A 61 -10.31 13.88 33.45
N GLU A 62 -9.06 14.27 33.65
CA GLU A 62 -8.24 14.94 32.62
C GLU A 62 -8.00 14.02 31.42
N LEU A 63 -7.57 12.78 31.67
CA LEU A 63 -7.35 11.78 30.63
C LEU A 63 -8.66 11.42 29.91
N SER A 64 -9.77 11.33 30.63
CA SER A 64 -11.09 11.07 30.03
C SER A 64 -11.57 12.23 29.16
N LYS A 65 -11.28 13.48 29.53
CA LYS A 65 -11.53 14.66 28.68
C LYS A 65 -10.63 14.67 27.43
N LYS A 66 -9.36 14.28 27.57
CA LYS A 66 -8.43 14.11 26.42
C LYS A 66 -8.84 12.96 25.50
N ALA A 67 -9.37 11.86 26.06
CA ALA A 67 -9.89 10.74 25.28
C ALA A 67 -11.25 11.05 24.64
N GLY A 68 -12.13 11.80 25.30
CA GLY A 68 -13.39 12.27 24.73
C GLY A 68 -13.21 13.28 23.58
N THR A 69 -12.01 13.83 23.41
CA THR A 69 -11.64 14.78 22.35
C THR A 69 -10.83 14.13 21.21
N SER A 70 -10.60 12.80 21.21
CA SER A 70 -10.08 12.04 20.06
C SER A 70 -10.37 10.54 20.19
N PRO A 71 -10.93 9.86 19.16
CA PRO A 71 -10.86 10.20 17.75
C PRO A 71 -12.22 10.58 17.16
N VAL A 72 -12.32 11.80 16.65
CA VAL A 72 -13.28 12.09 15.58
C VAL A 72 -12.75 11.34 14.38
N TYR A 73 -13.46 10.29 13.92
CA TYR A 73 -13.20 9.73 12.61
C TYR A 73 -13.36 10.87 11.60
N GLU A 74 -12.24 11.33 11.05
CA GLU A 74 -12.20 12.57 10.27
C GLU A 74 -13.08 12.42 9.02
N TYR A 75 -13.16 11.19 8.48
CA TYR A 75 -14.09 10.79 7.44
C TYR A 75 -14.05 9.27 7.22
N GLN A 76 -15.19 8.69 6.84
CA GLN A 76 -15.25 7.34 6.28
C GLN A 76 -14.87 7.41 4.78
N ARG A 77 -13.96 6.55 4.34
CA ARG A 77 -13.57 6.43 2.93
C ARG A 77 -14.27 5.23 2.30
N ASP A 78 -14.73 5.38 1.06
CA ASP A 78 -15.21 4.25 0.28
C ASP A 78 -14.05 3.32 -0.08
N ILE A 79 -14.29 2.02 -0.23
CA ILE A 79 -13.30 1.10 -0.79
C ILE A 79 -13.64 0.90 -2.26
N ILE A 80 -12.71 1.18 -3.16
CA ILE A 80 -12.83 0.87 -4.58
C ILE A 80 -11.89 -0.28 -4.87
N LEU A 81 -12.44 -1.48 -5.07
CA LEU A 81 -11.69 -2.69 -5.40
C LEU A 81 -11.83 -3.00 -6.88
N ASN A 82 -10.72 -2.99 -7.63
CA ASN A 82 -10.69 -3.25 -9.07
C ASN A 82 -11.72 -2.40 -9.85
N GLY A 83 -11.84 -1.12 -9.48
CA GLY A 83 -12.82 -0.19 -10.07
C GLY A 83 -14.24 -0.28 -9.52
N VAL A 84 -14.54 -1.26 -8.64
CA VAL A 84 -15.87 -1.43 -8.04
C VAL A 84 -15.92 -0.86 -6.63
N THR A 85 -16.81 0.10 -6.39
CA THR A 85 -17.06 0.63 -5.05
C THR A 85 -17.79 -0.40 -4.19
N LEU A 86 -17.17 -0.83 -3.09
CA LEU A 86 -17.76 -1.71 -2.11
C LEU A 86 -18.73 -0.94 -1.20
N LYS A 87 -19.72 -1.66 -0.66
CA LYS A 87 -20.69 -1.08 0.29
C LYS A 87 -20.05 -0.70 1.64
N TYR A 88 -18.94 -1.35 1.99
CA TYR A 88 -18.24 -1.14 3.25
C TYR A 88 -17.29 0.06 3.16
N LYS A 89 -17.26 0.87 4.22
CA LYS A 89 -16.38 2.04 4.34
C LYS A 89 -15.31 1.83 5.39
N VAL A 90 -14.16 2.46 5.21
CA VAL A 90 -13.02 2.39 6.12
C VAL A 90 -12.92 3.68 6.93
N PRO A 91 -12.92 3.61 8.26
CA PRO A 91 -12.66 4.76 9.11
C PRO A 91 -11.17 5.12 9.07
N PHE A 92 -10.87 6.40 8.83
CA PHE A 92 -9.52 6.96 8.96
C PHE A 92 -9.43 7.88 10.17
N ILE A 93 -8.28 7.82 10.85
CA ILE A 93 -7.91 8.72 11.94
C ILE A 93 -6.68 9.49 11.50
N ASN A 94 -6.72 10.82 11.57
CA ASN A 94 -5.56 11.66 11.37
C ASN A 94 -4.99 12.04 12.73
N TYR A 95 -3.73 11.69 12.95
CA TYR A 95 -3.03 12.04 14.17
C TYR A 95 -1.63 12.52 13.84
N LYS A 96 -1.34 13.79 14.16
CA LYS A 96 -0.06 14.45 13.89
C LYS A 96 0.39 14.35 12.42
N GLY A 97 -0.56 14.46 11.48
CA GLY A 97 -0.30 14.39 10.04
C GLY A 97 -0.11 12.97 9.50
N MET A 98 -0.17 11.96 10.34
CA MET A 98 -0.16 10.55 9.94
C MET A 98 -1.60 10.02 9.91
N ARG A 99 -1.90 9.21 8.89
CA ARG A 99 -3.21 8.60 8.70
C ARG A 99 -3.17 7.16 9.20
N PHE A 100 -4.06 6.83 10.12
CA PHE A 100 -4.22 5.51 10.71
C PHE A 100 -5.57 4.92 10.29
N VAL A 101 -5.58 3.60 10.14
CA VAL A 101 -6.79 2.82 9.85
C VAL A 101 -6.92 1.75 10.93
N HIS A 102 -8.14 1.46 11.36
CA HIS A 102 -8.38 0.38 12.31
C HIS A 102 -7.99 -0.98 11.70
N LEU A 103 -7.27 -1.82 12.46
CA LEU A 103 -6.74 -3.09 11.97
C LEU A 103 -7.84 -4.00 11.42
N ASP A 104 -9.00 -4.05 12.09
CA ASP A 104 -10.15 -4.84 11.63
C ASP A 104 -10.71 -4.38 10.28
N SER A 105 -10.53 -3.09 9.93
CA SER A 105 -10.90 -2.55 8.62
C SER A 105 -9.90 -2.90 7.51
N ILE A 106 -8.66 -3.27 7.89
CA ILE A 106 -7.58 -3.70 6.99
C ILE A 106 -7.67 -5.22 6.73
N LEU A 107 -8.15 -6.02 7.68
CA LEU A 107 -8.22 -7.49 7.53
C LEU A 107 -9.03 -7.92 6.28
N TYR A 108 -10.10 -7.21 5.92
CA TYR A 108 -10.86 -7.51 4.70
C TYR A 108 -10.13 -7.14 3.40
N CYS A 109 -9.24 -6.14 3.44
CA CYS A 109 -8.58 -5.60 2.26
C CYS A 109 -7.23 -6.26 1.95
N PHE A 110 -6.54 -6.81 2.97
CA PHE A 110 -5.13 -7.19 2.85
C PHE A 110 -4.83 -8.68 3.10
N PHE A 111 -5.76 -9.47 3.66
CA PHE A 111 -5.52 -10.89 3.93
C PHE A 111 -5.82 -11.84 2.77
N ASN A 112 -6.56 -11.40 1.74
CA ASN A 112 -6.83 -12.24 0.58
C ASN A 112 -5.78 -11.99 -0.53
N LYS A 113 -4.76 -12.86 -0.54
CA LYS A 113 -3.86 -13.25 -1.64
C LYS A 113 -3.28 -12.13 -2.52
N ASN A 114 -1.95 -11.97 -2.45
CA ASN A 114 -1.12 -11.09 -3.28
C ASN A 114 -1.57 -9.63 -3.21
N ILE A 115 -0.95 -8.85 -2.32
CA ILE A 115 -1.27 -7.44 -2.05
C ILE A 115 -1.41 -6.69 -3.38
N ALA A 116 -2.65 -6.53 -3.84
CA ALA A 116 -2.94 -5.71 -4.99
C ALA A 116 -2.51 -4.28 -4.60
N PRO A 117 -1.87 -3.54 -5.51
CA PRO A 117 -1.48 -2.18 -5.23
C PRO A 117 -2.65 -1.35 -4.74
N TRP A 118 -2.36 -0.40 -3.86
CA TRP A 118 -3.38 0.43 -3.23
C TRP A 118 -2.89 1.88 -3.10
N LYS A 119 -3.84 2.81 -3.13
CA LYS A 119 -3.60 4.24 -2.84
C LYS A 119 -4.80 4.86 -2.14
N ILE A 120 -4.55 5.86 -1.31
CA ILE A 120 -5.60 6.72 -0.77
C ILE A 120 -5.80 7.86 -1.76
N ASN A 121 -7.00 7.96 -2.35
CA ASN A 121 -7.38 9.08 -3.21
C ASN A 121 -8.13 10.12 -2.38
N ASP A 122 -7.45 11.25 -2.13
CA ASP A 122 -8.02 12.32 -1.31
C ASP A 122 -9.25 12.96 -1.94
N ASN A 123 -9.22 13.19 -3.25
CA ASN A 123 -10.29 13.83 -4.02
C ASN A 123 -11.55 12.95 -4.09
N GLN A 124 -11.38 11.65 -4.32
CA GLN A 124 -12.51 10.71 -4.41
C GLN A 124 -13.02 10.24 -3.04
N LYS A 125 -12.37 10.65 -1.94
CA LYS A 125 -12.71 10.13 -0.61
C LYS A 125 -12.69 8.59 -0.55
N ALA A 126 -11.72 7.96 -1.22
CA ALA A 126 -11.67 6.50 -1.36
C ALA A 126 -10.28 5.89 -1.09
N LEU A 127 -10.27 4.67 -0.55
CA LEU A 127 -9.14 3.74 -0.62
C LEU A 127 -9.32 2.91 -1.90
N ILE A 128 -8.42 3.09 -2.86
CA ILE A 128 -8.45 2.35 -4.12
C ILE A 128 -7.48 1.19 -4.00
N ILE A 129 -7.93 0.01 -4.39
CA ILE A 129 -7.17 -1.25 -4.37
C ILE A 129 -7.39 -1.92 -5.72
N GLY A 130 -6.33 -2.35 -6.40
CA GLY A 130 -6.47 -3.15 -7.61
C GLY A 130 -5.25 -3.12 -8.52
N PRO A 131 -5.18 -4.04 -9.50
CA PRO A 131 -4.02 -4.19 -10.38
C PRO A 131 -3.79 -2.97 -11.27
N ASP A 132 -4.80 -2.12 -11.46
CA ASP A 132 -4.72 -0.91 -12.27
C ASP A 132 -4.08 0.28 -11.54
N LEU A 133 -3.71 0.10 -10.27
CA LEU A 133 -2.87 1.04 -9.53
C LEU A 133 -1.41 0.67 -9.68
N GLY A 134 -0.54 1.64 -9.99
CA GLY A 134 0.88 1.32 -10.09
C GLY A 134 1.39 0.75 -8.74
N PRO A 135 2.19 -0.33 -8.74
CA PRO A 135 2.76 -0.94 -7.54
C PRO A 135 3.45 0.10 -6.66
N ASN A 136 3.16 0.08 -5.35
CA ASN A 136 3.85 0.89 -4.33
C ASN A 136 3.96 2.40 -4.65
N GLY A 137 2.89 3.01 -5.14
CA GLY A 137 2.86 4.45 -5.45
C GLY A 137 3.50 4.81 -6.80
N GLY A 138 3.85 3.82 -7.61
CA GLY A 138 4.22 4.03 -9.00
C GLY A 138 3.02 4.45 -9.86
N ILE A 139 3.31 4.94 -11.07
CA ILE A 139 2.33 5.32 -12.08
C ILE A 139 2.54 4.43 -13.29
N PHE A 140 1.48 3.81 -13.81
CA PHE A 140 1.62 3.05 -15.05
C PHE A 140 1.97 3.97 -16.21
N LEU A 141 2.88 3.52 -17.06
CA LEU A 141 3.25 4.24 -18.27
C LEU A 141 2.04 4.43 -19.20
N THR A 142 1.09 3.49 -19.19
CA THR A 142 -0.18 3.58 -19.93
C THR A 142 -1.16 4.61 -19.39
N ASP A 143 -0.93 5.13 -18.18
CA ASP A 143 -1.73 6.22 -17.61
C ASP A 143 -1.14 7.60 -17.96
N LEU A 144 0.04 7.65 -18.62
CA LEU A 144 0.64 8.88 -19.13
C LEU A 144 0.27 9.12 -20.60
N PRO A 145 0.13 10.38 -21.03
CA PRO A 145 -0.08 10.68 -22.43
C PRO A 145 1.18 10.36 -23.24
N LEU A 146 0.98 9.74 -24.40
CA LEU A 146 2.04 9.61 -25.40
C LEU A 146 2.39 10.97 -25.99
N SER A 147 3.68 11.20 -26.18
CA SER A 147 4.21 12.34 -26.93
C SER A 147 4.35 12.05 -28.43
N ALA A 148 4.65 10.79 -28.77
CA ALA A 148 4.71 10.30 -30.14
C ALA A 148 4.58 8.77 -30.14
N TYR A 149 4.14 8.21 -31.27
CA TYR A 149 4.18 6.77 -31.50
C TYR A 149 4.27 6.48 -33.01
N LYS A 150 4.71 5.27 -33.33
CA LYS A 150 4.69 4.71 -34.67
C LYS A 150 4.38 3.22 -34.57
N SER A 151 3.38 2.79 -35.33
CA SER A 151 3.08 1.37 -35.53
C SER A 151 3.10 1.07 -37.03
N VAL A 152 3.51 -0.15 -37.39
CA VAL A 152 3.80 -0.53 -38.77
C VAL A 152 2.77 -1.56 -39.22
N ARG A 153 2.02 -1.24 -40.28
CA ARG A 153 1.23 -2.24 -41.00
C ARG A 153 1.37 -2.04 -42.50
N ASN A 154 1.86 -3.09 -43.13
CA ASN A 154 1.97 -3.31 -44.58
C ASN A 154 2.59 -2.14 -45.39
N SER A 155 2.80 -2.36 -46.68
CA SER A 155 3.44 -1.41 -47.60
C SER A 155 2.49 -0.38 -48.21
N TRP A 156 1.21 -0.37 -47.81
CA TRP A 156 0.13 0.35 -48.50
C TRP A 156 -0.38 1.60 -47.77
N GLY A 157 0.28 2.01 -46.68
CA GLY A 157 0.07 3.33 -46.07
C GLY A 157 -0.95 3.38 -44.93
N ASP A 158 -1.50 2.24 -44.49
CA ASP A 158 -2.30 2.20 -43.26
C ASP A 158 -1.36 2.28 -42.04
N GLN A 159 -1.60 3.24 -41.14
CA GLN A 159 -0.93 3.23 -39.83
C GLN A 159 -1.22 1.89 -39.15
N GLY A 160 -0.17 1.20 -38.69
CA GLY A 160 -0.35 -0.09 -38.03
C GLY A 160 -1.21 0.01 -36.78
N ARG A 161 -1.82 -1.10 -36.38
CA ARG A 161 -2.65 -1.08 -35.18
C ARG A 161 -1.76 -0.93 -33.97
N TYR A 162 -2.28 -0.25 -32.99
CA TYR A 162 -1.64 -0.01 -31.72
C TYR A 162 -2.72 0.00 -30.66
N GLY A 163 -2.42 -0.56 -29.50
CA GLY A 163 -3.34 -0.68 -28.39
C GLY A 163 -2.66 -0.32 -27.07
N ILE A 164 -3.42 0.38 -26.22
CA ILE A 164 -3.10 0.58 -24.81
C ILE A 164 -4.14 -0.20 -24.00
N ASN A 165 -3.69 -0.89 -22.96
CA ASN A 165 -4.51 -1.63 -22.00
C ASN A 165 -5.52 -2.59 -22.67
N GLN A 166 -5.08 -3.33 -23.69
CA GLN A 166 -5.92 -4.31 -24.39
C GLN A 166 -6.13 -5.55 -23.52
N ASP A 167 -7.37 -6.06 -23.42
CA ASP A 167 -7.68 -7.21 -22.58
C ASP A 167 -7.14 -8.56 -23.11
N VAL A 168 -6.68 -8.59 -24.35
CA VAL A 168 -6.29 -9.81 -25.08
C VAL A 168 -4.80 -10.13 -25.03
N VAL A 169 -3.96 -9.20 -24.55
CA VAL A 169 -2.50 -9.37 -24.62
C VAL A 169 -2.05 -10.42 -23.60
N THR A 170 -1.43 -11.48 -24.10
CA THR A 170 -1.01 -12.61 -23.30
C THR A 170 0.44 -13.02 -23.59
N LEU A 171 1.12 -13.58 -22.59
CA LEU A 171 2.43 -14.17 -22.75
C LEU A 171 2.50 -15.48 -21.96
N LEU A 172 2.70 -16.58 -22.67
CA LEU A 172 2.67 -17.93 -22.11
C LEU A 172 1.38 -18.18 -21.29
N GLY A 173 0.25 -17.68 -21.80
CA GLY A 173 -1.07 -17.77 -21.18
C GLY A 173 -1.34 -16.79 -20.04
N LYS A 174 -0.37 -15.96 -19.62
CA LYS A 174 -0.58 -14.90 -18.63
C LYS A 174 -1.07 -13.63 -19.32
N THR A 175 -2.24 -13.14 -18.94
CA THR A 175 -2.78 -11.85 -19.40
C THR A 175 -2.06 -10.66 -18.76
N TYR A 176 -1.76 -9.65 -19.58
CA TYR A 176 -1.25 -8.34 -19.15
C TYR A 176 -2.32 -7.28 -19.42
N ARG A 177 -2.97 -6.74 -18.39
CA ARG A 177 -4.03 -5.71 -18.57
C ARG A 177 -3.49 -4.29 -18.70
N LYS A 178 -2.33 -4.03 -18.08
CA LYS A 178 -1.58 -2.79 -18.27
C LYS A 178 -0.51 -3.06 -19.31
N ASN A 179 -0.89 -2.94 -20.57
CA ASN A 179 0.00 -3.22 -21.68
C ASN A 179 0.02 -2.09 -22.70
N ILE A 180 1.10 -2.09 -23.46
CA ILE A 180 1.21 -1.36 -24.69
C ILE A 180 1.53 -2.39 -25.78
N TRP A 181 0.79 -2.38 -26.87
CA TRP A 181 0.87 -3.40 -27.91
C TRP A 181 0.85 -2.74 -29.29
N TRP A 182 1.61 -3.27 -30.25
CA TRP A 182 1.65 -2.76 -31.63
C TRP A 182 1.74 -3.88 -32.67
N ASP A 183 1.19 -3.62 -33.86
CA ASP A 183 1.51 -4.38 -35.06
C ASP A 183 2.98 -4.10 -35.44
N ALA A 184 3.81 -5.13 -35.49
CA ALA A 184 5.09 -5.12 -36.17
C ALA A 184 5.03 -6.17 -37.30
N TYR A 185 5.05 -5.71 -38.54
CA TYR A 185 5.02 -6.60 -39.70
C TYR A 185 6.30 -6.46 -40.50
N GLN A 186 6.84 -7.57 -40.97
CA GLN A 186 7.93 -7.56 -41.94
C GLN A 186 7.44 -8.01 -43.31
N TYR A 187 7.69 -7.18 -44.32
CA TYR A 187 7.56 -7.59 -45.72
C TYR A 187 8.86 -8.20 -46.26
N SER A 188 8.74 -9.16 -47.20
CA SER A 188 9.86 -9.87 -47.82
C SER A 188 10.87 -9.00 -48.59
N TYR A 189 10.46 -7.81 -49.06
CA TYR A 189 11.29 -6.96 -49.91
C TYR A 189 11.93 -5.76 -49.19
N TRP A 190 11.74 -5.63 -47.87
CA TRP A 190 12.38 -4.56 -47.10
C TRP A 190 13.83 -4.91 -46.79
N GLN A 191 14.73 -3.94 -47.00
CA GLN A 191 16.14 -4.08 -46.66
C GLN A 191 16.32 -4.34 -45.16
N SER A 192 17.45 -4.91 -44.77
CA SER A 192 17.70 -5.38 -43.41
C SER A 192 17.73 -4.28 -42.36
N ASP A 193 18.07 -3.05 -42.74
CA ASP A 193 18.19 -1.85 -41.89
C ASP A 193 17.04 -0.85 -42.12
N ASP A 194 15.97 -1.29 -42.78
CA ASP A 194 14.89 -0.41 -43.19
C ASP A 194 14.11 0.15 -41.98
N ASN A 195 14.10 1.48 -41.86
CA ASN A 195 13.36 2.17 -40.79
C ASN A 195 11.84 1.91 -40.81
N ARG A 196 11.28 1.31 -41.87
CA ARG A 196 9.89 0.83 -41.91
C ARG A 196 9.64 -0.34 -40.96
N ARG A 197 10.67 -1.02 -40.46
CA ARG A 197 10.58 -2.14 -39.49
C ARG A 197 10.47 -1.69 -38.03
N LEU A 198 10.61 -0.38 -37.78
CA LEU A 198 10.59 0.22 -36.44
C LEU A 198 9.17 0.59 -36.04
N THR A 199 8.73 0.06 -34.90
CA THR A 199 7.61 0.59 -34.12
C THR A 199 8.14 1.24 -32.86
N PHE A 200 7.47 2.26 -32.34
CA PHE A 200 7.85 2.85 -31.07
C PHE A 200 6.70 3.57 -30.37
N VAL A 201 6.89 3.79 -29.08
CA VAL A 201 6.14 4.76 -28.27
C VAL A 201 7.11 5.68 -27.55
N GLN A 202 6.70 6.93 -27.36
CA GLN A 202 7.51 7.94 -26.70
C GLN A 202 6.70 8.75 -25.68
N TYR A 203 7.32 9.05 -24.54
CA TYR A 203 6.73 9.78 -23.43
C TYR A 203 7.61 10.97 -23.03
N ILE A 204 6.96 12.04 -22.57
CA ILE A 204 7.62 13.11 -21.81
C ILE A 204 7.57 12.74 -20.33
N LEU A 205 8.73 12.73 -19.69
CA LEU A 205 8.91 12.40 -18.27
C LEU A 205 9.20 13.63 -17.40
N ASN A 206 9.62 14.76 -17.98
CA ASN A 206 9.95 16.03 -17.30
C ASN A 206 10.96 15.91 -16.13
N GLY A 207 11.74 14.84 -16.05
CA GLY A 207 12.65 14.59 -14.92
C GLY A 207 11.95 14.20 -13.60
N ASP A 208 10.64 13.94 -13.62
CA ASP A 208 9.82 13.72 -12.42
C ASP A 208 10.00 12.34 -11.77
N TYR A 209 10.70 11.43 -12.45
CA TYR A 209 10.78 10.02 -12.09
C TYR A 209 12.23 9.58 -11.87
N LYS A 210 12.40 8.56 -11.04
CA LYS A 210 13.70 7.98 -10.71
C LYS A 210 13.91 6.59 -11.27
N LYS A 211 12.84 5.80 -11.42
CA LYS A 211 12.94 4.41 -11.85
C LYS A 211 11.80 4.01 -12.78
N LEU A 212 12.12 3.22 -13.79
CA LEU A 212 11.18 2.55 -14.70
C LEU A 212 11.32 1.04 -14.52
N LYS A 213 10.20 0.34 -14.36
CA LYS A 213 10.13 -1.12 -14.40
C LYS A 213 9.11 -1.56 -15.43
N MET A 214 9.36 -2.63 -16.17
CA MET A 214 8.41 -3.19 -17.15
C MET A 214 8.80 -4.61 -17.53
N THR A 215 7.89 -5.31 -18.20
CA THR A 215 8.16 -6.59 -18.86
C THR A 215 8.05 -6.40 -20.38
N LEU A 216 9.03 -6.90 -21.13
CA LEU A 216 9.03 -6.89 -22.59
C LEU A 216 8.73 -8.30 -23.12
N GLY A 217 7.97 -8.41 -24.20
CA GLY A 217 7.61 -9.70 -24.77
C GLY A 217 6.98 -9.61 -26.15
N LEU A 218 6.66 -10.77 -26.72
CA LEU A 218 5.77 -10.92 -27.87
C LEU A 218 4.49 -11.59 -27.41
N ASP A 219 3.35 -11.07 -27.86
CA ASP A 219 2.02 -11.60 -27.58
C ASP A 219 1.91 -13.06 -28.06
N ASP A 220 1.07 -13.85 -27.40
CA ASP A 220 0.86 -15.23 -27.77
C ASP A 220 0.25 -15.40 -29.16
N ASP A 221 -0.43 -14.37 -29.66
CA ASP A 221 -0.98 -14.29 -31.01
C ASP A 221 0.09 -14.01 -32.10
N SER A 222 1.36 -13.77 -31.72
CA SER A 222 2.44 -13.62 -32.73
C SER A 222 2.70 -14.96 -33.44
N GLU A 223 3.04 -14.90 -34.72
CA GLU A 223 3.28 -16.10 -35.52
C GLU A 223 4.51 -16.90 -35.07
N VAL A 224 4.52 -18.19 -35.40
CA VAL A 224 5.66 -19.07 -35.12
C VAL A 224 6.92 -18.53 -35.80
N GLY A 225 8.01 -18.44 -35.03
CA GLY A 225 9.29 -17.90 -35.49
C GLY A 225 9.42 -16.39 -35.34
N ALA A 226 8.35 -15.66 -35.00
CA ALA A 226 8.40 -14.22 -34.76
C ALA A 226 9.51 -13.84 -33.77
N SER A 227 10.33 -12.86 -34.15
CA SER A 227 11.41 -12.35 -33.31
C SER A 227 11.76 -10.91 -33.68
N GLY A 228 12.48 -10.25 -32.78
CA GLY A 228 12.94 -8.89 -32.99
C GLY A 228 13.68 -8.37 -31.78
N LYS A 229 13.87 -7.05 -31.74
CA LYS A 229 14.72 -6.39 -30.76
C LYS A 229 14.03 -5.19 -30.17
N PHE A 230 13.95 -5.15 -28.84
CA PHE A 230 13.56 -3.94 -28.11
C PHE A 230 14.79 -3.07 -27.87
N THR A 231 14.62 -1.76 -28.05
CA THR A 231 15.61 -0.76 -27.70
C THR A 231 14.94 0.35 -26.88
N ILE A 232 15.53 0.71 -25.76
CA ILE A 232 15.01 1.77 -24.88
C ILE A 232 15.99 2.94 -24.90
N TYR A 233 15.45 4.12 -25.17
CA TYR A 233 16.19 5.37 -25.19
C TYR A 233 15.69 6.31 -24.09
N LEU A 234 16.62 6.96 -23.41
CA LEU A 234 16.36 8.06 -22.50
C LEU A 234 17.05 9.31 -23.07
N ASP A 235 16.31 10.38 -23.29
CA ASP A 235 16.84 11.63 -23.86
C ASP A 235 17.57 11.41 -25.21
N GLY A 236 17.07 10.48 -26.01
CA GLY A 236 17.63 10.11 -27.31
C GLY A 236 18.83 9.15 -27.24
N GLU A 237 19.39 8.90 -26.05
CA GLU A 237 20.50 7.98 -25.85
C GLU A 237 20.01 6.55 -25.62
N LYS A 238 20.58 5.58 -26.32
CA LYS A 238 20.29 4.16 -26.08
C LYS A 238 20.78 3.75 -24.70
N ARG A 239 19.86 3.23 -23.86
CA ARG A 239 20.16 2.77 -22.50
C ARG A 239 20.03 1.26 -22.32
N TYR A 240 19.22 0.61 -23.15
CA TYR A 240 18.99 -0.82 -23.05
C TYR A 240 18.60 -1.38 -24.41
N GLU A 241 19.00 -2.63 -24.67
CA GLU A 241 18.69 -3.35 -25.89
C GLU A 241 18.58 -4.84 -25.56
N ILE A 242 17.54 -5.50 -26.07
CA ILE A 242 17.36 -6.95 -25.90
C ILE A 242 16.63 -7.58 -27.07
N GLU A 243 17.06 -8.77 -27.46
CA GLU A 243 16.36 -9.61 -28.43
C GLU A 243 15.26 -10.42 -27.74
N ILE A 244 14.15 -10.62 -28.43
CA ILE A 244 13.02 -11.45 -27.99
C ILE A 244 12.53 -12.29 -29.16
N ALA A 245 12.18 -13.54 -28.86
CA ALA A 245 11.49 -14.44 -29.77
C ALA A 245 10.18 -14.96 -29.17
N LYS A 246 9.27 -15.41 -30.04
CA LYS A 246 7.99 -16.01 -29.64
C LYS A 246 8.22 -17.27 -28.81
N GLY A 247 7.45 -17.40 -27.73
CA GLY A 247 7.49 -18.55 -26.83
C GLY A 247 8.53 -18.40 -25.71
N GLU A 248 9.30 -17.32 -25.68
CA GLU A 248 10.19 -17.02 -24.57
C GLU A 248 9.42 -16.47 -23.36
N LYS A 249 10.04 -16.60 -22.17
CA LYS A 249 9.60 -15.84 -21.00
C LYS A 249 9.84 -14.35 -21.21
N GLY A 250 8.96 -13.54 -20.63
CA GLY A 250 9.07 -12.09 -20.67
C GLY A 250 10.38 -11.61 -20.07
N LYS A 251 10.94 -10.53 -20.65
CA LYS A 251 12.17 -9.92 -20.16
C LYS A 251 11.81 -8.78 -19.22
N ASP A 252 12.07 -8.98 -17.93
CA ASP A 252 11.87 -7.92 -16.94
C ASP A 252 13.02 -6.91 -17.02
N VAL A 253 12.65 -5.64 -17.14
CA VAL A 253 13.55 -4.51 -17.28
C VAL A 253 13.38 -3.58 -16.09
N SER A 254 14.50 -3.09 -15.55
CA SER A 254 14.54 -2.09 -14.48
C SER A 254 15.63 -1.08 -14.80
N LEU A 255 15.25 0.16 -15.10
CA LEU A 255 16.16 1.24 -15.47
C LEU A 255 16.03 2.42 -14.52
N ASP A 256 17.15 3.07 -14.22
CA ASP A 256 17.14 4.38 -13.56
C ASP A 256 16.88 5.46 -14.61
N VAL A 257 15.95 6.36 -14.31
CA VAL A 257 15.47 7.44 -15.20
C VAL A 257 15.57 8.82 -14.54
N VAL A 258 16.43 8.93 -13.51
CA VAL A 258 16.62 10.15 -12.73
C VAL A 258 17.00 11.32 -13.64
N GLY A 259 16.17 12.38 -13.62
CA GLY A 259 16.41 13.60 -14.40
C GLY A 259 16.16 13.46 -15.90
N CYS A 260 15.70 12.30 -16.38
CA CYS A 260 15.41 12.11 -17.79
C CYS A 260 14.12 12.83 -18.21
N ASN A 261 14.15 13.51 -19.35
CA ASN A 261 13.01 14.28 -19.85
C ASN A 261 12.15 13.49 -20.82
N THR A 262 12.73 12.51 -21.52
CA THR A 262 12.03 11.72 -22.53
C THR A 262 12.39 10.24 -22.42
N LEU A 263 11.40 9.40 -22.72
CA LEU A 263 11.55 7.94 -22.82
C LEU A 263 11.00 7.50 -24.17
N LYS A 264 11.79 6.75 -24.95
CA LYS A 264 11.33 6.06 -26.16
C LYS A 264 11.55 4.56 -26.00
N ILE A 265 10.50 3.77 -26.22
CA ILE A 265 10.57 2.31 -26.30
C ILE A 265 10.31 1.92 -27.75
N GLU A 266 11.27 1.26 -28.36
CA GLU A 266 11.30 0.94 -29.77
C GLU A 266 11.39 -0.57 -29.95
N PHE A 267 10.70 -1.10 -30.94
CA PHE A 267 10.84 -2.48 -31.37
C PHE A 267 11.21 -2.53 -32.86
N PHE A 268 12.19 -3.36 -33.18
CA PHE A 268 12.63 -3.64 -34.54
C PHE A 268 12.37 -5.10 -34.88
N ALA A 269 11.55 -5.36 -35.90
CA ALA A 269 11.28 -6.70 -36.39
C ALA A 269 12.53 -7.34 -37.01
N ASN A 270 12.88 -8.57 -36.62
CA ASN A 270 14.07 -9.27 -37.11
C ASN A 270 13.97 -9.50 -38.62
N PRO A 271 14.93 -9.02 -39.44
CA PRO A 271 14.95 -9.18 -40.90
C PRO A 271 14.84 -10.61 -41.45
N ALA A 272 15.04 -11.65 -40.65
CA ALA A 272 14.82 -13.02 -41.09
C ALA A 272 13.32 -13.42 -41.12
N ASN A 273 12.43 -12.67 -40.48
CA ASN A 273 11.02 -13.02 -40.33
C ASN A 273 10.15 -12.52 -41.49
N TYR A 274 10.31 -13.12 -42.67
CA TYR A 274 9.56 -12.73 -43.86
C TYR A 274 8.05 -13.00 -43.74
N ASN A 275 7.25 -11.98 -44.08
CA ASN A 275 5.78 -12.02 -44.08
C ASN A 275 5.18 -12.46 -42.73
N CYS A 276 5.88 -12.17 -41.64
CA CYS A 276 5.53 -12.63 -40.31
C CYS A 276 4.74 -11.57 -39.53
N MET A 277 3.62 -11.96 -38.92
CA MET A 277 2.90 -11.13 -37.97
C MET A 277 3.55 -11.18 -36.59
N ILE A 278 4.07 -10.04 -36.14
CA ILE A 278 4.75 -9.90 -34.86
C ILE A 278 3.97 -8.89 -34.03
N TYR A 279 3.69 -9.25 -32.78
CA TYR A 279 2.93 -8.42 -31.87
C TYR A 279 3.73 -8.17 -30.60
N PRO A 280 4.70 -7.23 -30.63
CA PRO A 280 5.48 -6.92 -29.46
C PRO A 280 4.63 -6.14 -28.47
N PHE A 281 4.89 -6.37 -27.19
CA PHE A 281 4.22 -5.65 -26.13
C PHE A 281 5.17 -5.25 -25.01
N VAL A 282 4.76 -4.19 -24.31
CA VAL A 282 5.32 -3.75 -23.04
C VAL A 282 4.26 -3.96 -21.97
N GLY A 283 4.49 -4.89 -21.05
CA GLY A 283 3.59 -5.23 -19.96
C GLY A 283 3.99 -4.57 -18.64
N ASP A 284 2.99 -4.21 -17.85
CA ASP A 284 3.10 -3.72 -16.47
C ASP A 284 4.20 -2.64 -16.30
N ALA A 285 4.31 -1.73 -17.27
CA ALA A 285 5.30 -0.66 -17.24
C ALA A 285 4.93 0.41 -16.20
N VAL A 286 5.81 0.65 -15.24
CA VAL A 286 5.57 1.51 -14.07
C VAL A 286 6.76 2.43 -13.82
N LEU A 287 6.45 3.71 -13.65
CA LEU A 287 7.38 4.77 -13.25
C LEU A 287 7.25 5.08 -11.76
N TYR A 288 8.38 5.34 -11.10
CA TYR A 288 8.46 5.66 -9.68
C TYR A 288 9.13 7.01 -9.47
N LYS A 289 8.64 7.77 -8.48
CA LYS A 289 9.24 9.03 -8.02
C LYS A 289 10.35 8.81 -6.99
#